data_AF-A0A517LXC0-F1
#
_entry.id   AF-A0A517LXC0-F1
#
_cell.length_a   1.000
_cell.length_b   1.000
_cell.length_c   1.000
_cell.angle_alpha   90.00
_cell.angle_beta   90.00
_cell.angle_gamma   90.00
#
_symmetry.space_group_name_H-M   'P 1'
#
loop_
_entity.id
_entity.type
_entity.pdbx_description
1 polymer ?
#
loop_
_entity_poly.entity_id
_entity_poly.type
_entity_poly.pdbx_seq_one_letter_code
_entity_poly.pdbx_strand_id
1 'polypeptide(L)'
;MFSIKFVIRFALAWLGLFALPASAETRQLELHAAIESGAVSVRIDFLGGAMGDRMKLYLRKQTAGDLQLKVTPGTLFLPQGGDVQRLAAVGLKGKLTAQGTYRRTAAIELNDSSEQGFLIQVVCIDYHKNSPPAGQAFIIGAVEPRCQRILSVRGDLSIWAYQSAIWIDRAGVSPSKLQATFQVASTDLQAAADLLKEAEAAGAASLAEVDVSVEAKASARGIFSADPAVRAQAHAEVQTLDPADRAKLDALLKLNVLRGGKLPTAEELRAGSTLESLIPAGIELPKLEIPQSVNDIMVMVDAIRQQAADGQAGDKIADLASLKLLPHLAGLKARLPLLRIAAARAIANVKDPVAVEALLVALQDRDARVRAAAAAGLEKLTQQNFGDDTEKWTAWWQEAHVSFE
;
A
#
# COMPACT_ATOMS: atom_id res chain seq x y z
N MET A 1 -97.40 -29.62 -3.45
CA MET A 1 -96.52 -28.53 -3.92
C MET A 1 -95.23 -28.63 -3.10
N PHE A 2 -94.30 -29.48 -3.55
CA PHE A 2 -93.14 -29.90 -2.75
C PHE A 2 -91.83 -29.45 -3.38
N SER A 3 -90.97 -28.97 -2.49
CA SER A 3 -89.70 -28.28 -2.68
C SER A 3 -88.56 -29.26 -3.00
N ILE A 4 -87.72 -28.94 -4.00
CA ILE A 4 -86.40 -29.55 -4.20
C ILE A 4 -85.40 -28.42 -4.49
N LYS A 5 -84.51 -28.15 -3.53
CA LYS A 5 -83.37 -27.25 -3.67
C LYS A 5 -82.13 -28.07 -4.05
N PHE A 6 -81.49 -27.68 -5.15
CA PHE A 6 -80.29 -28.31 -5.71
C PHE A 6 -79.04 -27.89 -4.90
N VAL A 7 -78.23 -28.86 -4.47
CA VAL A 7 -76.93 -28.66 -3.81
C VAL A 7 -75.82 -28.88 -4.83
N ILE A 8 -74.97 -27.88 -5.04
CA ILE A 8 -73.79 -27.94 -5.92
C ILE A 8 -72.59 -28.42 -5.08
N ARG A 9 -71.94 -29.50 -5.53
CA ARG A 9 -70.72 -30.07 -4.93
C ARG A 9 -69.48 -29.29 -5.39
N PHE A 10 -68.68 -28.80 -4.45
CA PHE A 10 -67.32 -28.32 -4.69
C PHE A 10 -66.34 -29.50 -4.60
N ALA A 11 -65.50 -29.67 -5.63
CA ALA A 11 -64.33 -30.55 -5.60
C ALA A 11 -63.09 -29.70 -5.28
N LEU A 12 -62.39 -30.02 -4.18
CA LEU A 12 -61.07 -29.48 -3.87
C LEU A 12 -60.02 -30.16 -4.77
N ALA A 13 -59.37 -29.38 -5.63
CA ALA A 13 -58.12 -29.77 -6.28
C ALA A 13 -56.94 -29.26 -5.44
N TRP A 14 -56.19 -30.21 -4.88
CA TRP A 14 -54.93 -29.99 -4.19
C TRP A 14 -53.85 -29.70 -5.25
N LEU A 15 -53.53 -28.43 -5.48
CA LEU A 15 -52.36 -28.02 -6.26
C LEU A 15 -51.19 -27.84 -5.29
N GLY A 16 -50.36 -28.87 -5.18
CA GLY A 16 -49.04 -28.76 -4.57
C GLY A 16 -48.19 -27.79 -5.40
N LEU A 17 -47.98 -26.59 -4.86
CA LEU A 17 -46.92 -25.70 -5.33
C LEU A 17 -45.59 -26.38 -4.99
N PHE A 18 -45.02 -27.12 -5.95
CA PHE A 18 -43.58 -27.29 -5.99
C PHE A 18 -43.00 -25.92 -6.33
N ALA A 19 -42.60 -25.18 -5.29
CA ALA A 19 -41.65 -24.10 -5.47
C ALA A 19 -40.37 -24.73 -6.01
N LEU A 20 -40.16 -24.64 -7.32
CA LEU A 20 -38.84 -24.79 -7.90
C LEU A 20 -37.94 -23.81 -7.13
N PRO A 21 -36.83 -24.25 -6.52
CA PRO A 21 -35.91 -23.31 -5.92
C PRO A 21 -35.48 -22.37 -7.05
N ALA A 22 -35.74 -21.08 -6.89
CA ALA A 22 -35.08 -20.08 -7.70
C ALA A 22 -33.60 -20.42 -7.63
N SER A 23 -32.97 -20.70 -8.78
CA SER A 23 -31.52 -20.84 -8.83
C SER A 23 -30.98 -19.53 -8.25
N ALA A 24 -30.48 -19.57 -7.01
CA ALA A 24 -29.89 -18.41 -6.38
C ALA A 24 -28.71 -18.02 -7.26
N GLU A 25 -28.89 -17.00 -8.09
CA GLU A 25 -27.91 -16.57 -9.07
C GLU A 25 -26.64 -16.20 -8.30
N THR A 26 -25.54 -16.91 -8.58
CA THR A 26 -24.27 -16.69 -7.88
C THR A 26 -23.83 -15.25 -8.11
N ARG A 27 -23.76 -14.48 -7.03
CA ARG A 27 -23.41 -13.06 -7.12
C ARG A 27 -21.90 -12.92 -7.31
N GLN A 28 -21.51 -12.27 -8.40
CA GLN A 28 -20.11 -11.97 -8.70
C GLN A 28 -19.69 -10.62 -8.12
N LEU A 29 -18.58 -10.58 -7.39
CA LEU A 29 -18.05 -9.36 -6.76
C LEU A 29 -16.52 -9.31 -6.83
N GLU A 30 -15.96 -8.11 -6.84
CA GLU A 30 -14.54 -7.93 -6.51
C GLU A 30 -14.31 -8.22 -5.02
N LEU A 31 -13.17 -8.85 -4.68
CA LEU A 31 -12.84 -9.23 -3.31
C LEU A 31 -12.91 -8.02 -2.35
N HIS A 32 -12.31 -6.88 -2.73
CA HIS A 32 -12.30 -5.69 -1.90
C HIS A 32 -13.71 -5.14 -1.64
N ALA A 33 -14.55 -5.11 -2.68
CA ALA A 33 -15.94 -4.63 -2.58
C ALA A 33 -16.81 -5.57 -1.71
N ALA A 34 -16.58 -6.88 -1.78
CA ALA A 34 -17.26 -7.84 -0.92
C ALA A 34 -16.89 -7.67 0.56
N ILE A 35 -15.65 -7.29 0.86
CA ILE A 35 -15.21 -7.00 2.24
C ILE A 35 -15.77 -5.65 2.72
N GLU A 36 -15.68 -4.62 1.89
CA GLU A 36 -16.16 -3.27 2.20
C GLU A 36 -17.66 -3.23 2.48
N SER A 37 -18.45 -3.95 1.66
CA SER A 37 -19.90 -4.07 1.86
C SER A 37 -20.31 -4.96 3.04
N GLY A 38 -19.35 -5.63 3.69
CA GLY A 38 -19.62 -6.59 4.77
C GLY A 38 -20.17 -7.94 4.30
N ALA A 39 -20.21 -8.21 2.99
CA ALA A 39 -20.66 -9.49 2.44
C ALA A 39 -19.72 -10.65 2.82
N VAL A 40 -18.44 -10.33 3.07
CA VAL A 40 -17.40 -11.29 3.43
C VAL A 40 -16.52 -10.72 4.54
N SER A 41 -16.30 -11.49 5.61
CA SER A 41 -15.27 -11.17 6.60
C SER A 41 -13.94 -11.83 6.21
N VAL A 42 -12.83 -11.13 6.41
CA VAL A 42 -11.48 -11.63 6.09
C VAL A 42 -10.58 -11.65 7.32
N ARG A 43 -9.79 -12.72 7.44
CA ARG A 43 -8.60 -12.80 8.28
C ARG A 43 -7.39 -13.06 7.40
N ILE A 44 -6.30 -12.37 7.66
CA ILE A 44 -5.08 -12.42 6.85
C ILE A 44 -3.95 -13.09 7.65
N ASP A 45 -3.25 -14.02 7.01
CA ASP A 45 -1.96 -14.54 7.48
C ASP A 45 -0.90 -14.26 6.39
N PHE A 46 0.06 -13.40 6.72
CA PHE A 46 1.13 -13.01 5.80
C PHE A 46 2.45 -13.69 6.16
N LEU A 47 3.07 -14.35 5.18
CA LEU A 47 4.28 -15.15 5.36
C LEU A 47 5.59 -14.34 5.37
N GLY A 48 5.52 -13.02 5.22
CA GLY A 48 6.70 -12.16 5.16
C GLY A 48 7.39 -12.16 3.79
N GLY A 49 8.18 -11.11 3.56
CA GLY A 49 9.02 -10.96 2.37
C GLY A 49 8.43 -10.04 1.30
N ALA A 50 9.19 -9.80 0.24
CA ALA A 50 8.84 -8.82 -0.79
C ALA A 50 7.70 -9.29 -1.72
N MET A 51 7.69 -10.57 -2.07
CA MET A 51 6.83 -11.08 -3.15
C MET A 51 6.63 -12.60 -3.11
N GLY A 52 5.72 -13.07 -3.97
CA GLY A 52 5.41 -14.48 -4.18
C GLY A 52 4.11 -14.89 -3.51
N ASP A 53 3.94 -16.20 -3.35
CA ASP A 53 2.74 -16.82 -2.81
C ASP A 53 2.76 -16.69 -1.27
N ARG A 54 2.53 -15.47 -0.78
CA ARG A 54 2.79 -15.07 0.62
C ARG A 54 1.55 -14.64 1.39
N MET A 55 0.45 -14.38 0.70
CA MET A 55 -0.74 -13.76 1.29
C MET A 55 -1.86 -14.79 1.41
N LYS A 56 -2.10 -15.29 2.63
CA LYS A 56 -3.21 -16.22 2.89
C LYS A 56 -4.42 -15.44 3.37
N LEU A 57 -5.55 -15.69 2.73
CA LEU A 57 -6.84 -15.11 3.09
C LEU A 57 -7.76 -16.20 3.61
N TYR A 58 -8.35 -15.97 4.78
CA TYR A 58 -9.39 -16.81 5.36
C TYR A 58 -10.68 -16.03 5.31
N LEU A 59 -11.62 -16.50 4.48
CA LEU A 59 -12.85 -15.78 4.16
C LEU A 59 -14.06 -16.52 4.73
N ARG A 60 -15.02 -15.77 5.26
CA ARG A 60 -16.36 -16.28 5.62
C ARG A 60 -17.42 -15.42 4.98
N LYS A 61 -18.38 -16.05 4.30
CA LYS A 61 -19.57 -15.39 3.75
C LYS A 61 -20.50 -14.97 4.88
N GLN A 62 -21.01 -13.74 4.79
CA GLN A 62 -21.90 -13.14 5.79
C GLN A 62 -23.33 -12.92 5.25
N THR A 63 -23.57 -13.23 3.98
CA THR A 63 -24.85 -13.01 3.30
C THR A 63 -25.49 -14.32 2.83
N ALA A 64 -26.80 -14.28 2.60
CA ALA A 64 -27.49 -15.36 1.89
C ALA A 64 -27.09 -15.42 0.41
N GLY A 65 -27.26 -16.58 -0.22
CA GLY A 65 -26.91 -16.82 -1.62
C GLY A 65 -25.41 -17.09 -1.83
N ASP A 66 -25.05 -17.68 -2.97
CA ASP A 66 -23.66 -18.01 -3.28
C ASP A 66 -22.89 -16.78 -3.77
N LEU A 67 -21.61 -16.68 -3.38
CA LEU A 67 -20.72 -15.62 -3.83
C LEU A 67 -19.57 -16.19 -4.64
N GLN A 68 -19.27 -15.54 -5.75
CA GLN A 68 -18.03 -15.76 -6.50
C GLN A 68 -17.21 -14.47 -6.48
N LEU A 69 -16.06 -14.49 -5.81
CA LEU A 69 -15.18 -13.32 -5.70
C LEU A 69 -14.02 -13.41 -6.67
N LYS A 70 -13.72 -12.29 -7.30
CA LYS A 70 -12.53 -12.10 -8.12
C LYS A 70 -11.44 -11.39 -7.33
N VAL A 71 -10.20 -11.87 -7.46
CA VAL A 71 -9.01 -11.16 -7.00
C VAL A 71 -8.35 -10.54 -8.21
N THR A 72 -8.74 -9.30 -8.53
CA THR A 72 -8.18 -8.59 -9.68
C THR A 72 -6.71 -8.21 -9.41
N PRO A 73 -5.79 -8.47 -10.36
CA PRO A 73 -4.42 -8.00 -10.23
C PRO A 73 -4.37 -6.50 -9.95
N GLY A 74 -3.51 -6.06 -9.03
CA GLY A 74 -3.52 -4.68 -8.52
C GLY A 74 -4.41 -4.43 -7.30
N THR A 75 -5.19 -5.41 -6.82
CA THR A 75 -5.85 -5.32 -5.51
C THR A 75 -4.82 -5.04 -4.42
N LEU A 76 -5.01 -3.96 -3.66
CA LEU A 76 -4.02 -3.51 -2.67
C LEU A 76 -4.14 -4.26 -1.34
N PHE A 77 -2.99 -4.51 -0.70
CA PHE A 77 -2.89 -4.80 0.72
C PHE A 77 -2.11 -3.67 1.39
N LEU A 78 -2.80 -2.95 2.28
CA LEU A 78 -2.27 -1.77 2.96
C LEU A 78 -1.84 -2.16 4.38
N PRO A 79 -0.56 -2.03 4.74
CA PRO A 79 -0.07 -2.46 6.05
C PRO A 79 -0.68 -1.63 7.18
N GLN A 80 -1.03 -2.30 8.27
CA GLN A 80 -1.60 -1.73 9.48
C GLN A 80 -0.54 -1.63 10.58
N GLY A 81 -0.02 -0.42 10.81
CA GLY A 81 1.04 -0.19 11.80
C GLY A 81 2.37 -0.80 11.36
N GLY A 82 3.40 0.04 11.27
CA GLY A 82 4.69 -0.30 10.68
C GLY A 82 4.89 0.42 9.35
N ASP A 83 6.10 0.92 9.12
CA ASP A 83 6.46 1.56 7.85
C ASP A 83 7.10 0.55 6.90
N VAL A 84 6.23 -0.29 6.34
CA VAL A 84 6.60 -1.37 5.41
C VAL A 84 5.90 -1.17 4.08
N GLN A 85 6.33 -1.90 3.06
CA GLN A 85 5.77 -1.77 1.72
C GLN A 85 4.28 -2.14 1.67
N ARG A 86 3.51 -1.39 0.88
CA ARG A 86 2.23 -1.86 0.36
C ARG A 86 2.47 -2.99 -0.63
N LEU A 87 1.51 -3.90 -0.71
CA LEU A 87 1.55 -5.02 -1.65
C LEU A 87 0.40 -4.89 -2.66
N ALA A 88 0.64 -5.34 -3.88
CA ALA A 88 -0.38 -5.55 -4.89
C ALA A 88 -0.56 -7.05 -5.14
N ALA A 89 -1.81 -7.50 -5.29
CA ALA A 89 -2.10 -8.84 -5.77
C ALA A 89 -1.63 -8.99 -7.23
N VAL A 90 -0.87 -10.04 -7.52
CA VAL A 90 -0.65 -10.52 -8.89
C VAL A 90 -1.80 -11.44 -9.30
N GLY A 91 -2.28 -12.28 -8.38
CA GLY A 91 -3.45 -13.10 -8.64
C GLY A 91 -3.69 -14.19 -7.60
N LEU A 92 -4.87 -14.80 -7.69
CA LEU A 92 -5.26 -15.98 -6.91
C LEU A 92 -4.48 -17.22 -7.38
N LYS A 93 -3.82 -17.92 -6.45
CA LYS A 93 -3.08 -19.15 -6.76
C LYS A 93 -3.87 -20.40 -6.46
N GLY A 94 -4.65 -20.42 -5.39
CA GLY A 94 -5.39 -21.61 -5.03
C GLY A 94 -6.21 -21.51 -3.75
N LYS A 95 -7.05 -22.52 -3.55
CA LYS A 95 -7.87 -22.75 -2.36
C LYS A 95 -7.17 -23.77 -1.45
N LEU A 96 -7.13 -23.49 -0.16
CA LEU A 96 -6.59 -24.36 0.87
C LEU A 96 -7.46 -25.63 0.98
N THR A 97 -6.81 -26.79 0.99
CA THR A 97 -7.43 -28.10 1.16
C THR A 97 -7.40 -28.53 2.63
N ALA A 98 -8.22 -29.52 3.00
CA ALA A 98 -8.23 -30.09 4.35
C ALA A 98 -6.87 -30.70 4.75
N GLN A 99 -6.05 -31.08 3.77
CA GLN A 99 -4.71 -31.64 3.97
C GLN A 99 -3.63 -30.57 4.16
N GLY A 100 -4.00 -29.28 4.19
CA GLY A 100 -3.06 -28.17 4.32
C GLY A 100 -2.30 -27.82 3.04
N THR A 101 -2.71 -28.38 1.89
CA THR A 101 -2.16 -28.06 0.55
C THR A 101 -3.05 -27.08 -0.20
N TYR A 102 -2.66 -26.64 -1.39
CA TYR A 102 -3.48 -25.73 -2.21
C TYR A 102 -3.88 -26.36 -3.55
N ARG A 103 -5.16 -26.26 -3.89
CA ARG A 103 -5.71 -26.60 -5.21
C ARG A 103 -5.85 -25.32 -6.03
N ARG A 104 -5.30 -25.29 -7.25
CA ARG A 104 -5.45 -24.13 -8.14
C ARG A 104 -6.92 -23.81 -8.41
N THR A 105 -7.25 -22.52 -8.42
CA THR A 105 -8.57 -22.00 -8.77
C THR A 105 -8.43 -20.60 -9.39
N ALA A 106 -9.34 -20.25 -10.29
CA ALA A 106 -9.39 -18.94 -10.95
C ALA A 106 -10.27 -17.93 -10.20
N ALA A 107 -11.18 -18.40 -9.34
CA ALA A 107 -12.08 -17.58 -8.55
C ALA A 107 -12.25 -18.13 -7.12
N ILE A 108 -12.73 -17.27 -6.23
CA ILE A 108 -13.08 -17.62 -4.85
C ILE A 108 -14.57 -17.94 -4.82
N GLU A 109 -14.94 -19.19 -4.59
CA GLU A 109 -16.34 -19.63 -4.49
C GLU A 109 -16.70 -19.87 -3.03
N LEU A 110 -17.69 -19.10 -2.53
CA LEU A 110 -18.18 -19.17 -1.16
C LEU A 110 -19.66 -19.57 -1.14
N ASN A 111 -19.89 -20.88 -1.08
CA ASN A 111 -21.24 -21.46 -1.17
C ASN A 111 -21.87 -21.70 0.22
N ASP A 112 -21.07 -21.64 1.28
CA ASP A 112 -21.53 -21.75 2.66
C ASP A 112 -20.87 -20.67 3.54
N SER A 113 -21.22 -20.67 4.83
CA SER A 113 -20.69 -19.71 5.82
C SER A 113 -19.40 -20.20 6.52
N SER A 114 -18.86 -21.36 6.12
CA SER A 114 -17.62 -21.88 6.70
C SER A 114 -16.42 -21.01 6.32
N GLU A 115 -15.38 -21.06 7.13
CA GLU A 115 -14.13 -20.37 6.82
C GLU A 115 -13.34 -21.12 5.75
N GLN A 116 -13.01 -20.43 4.67
CA GLN A 116 -12.31 -21.01 3.53
C GLN A 116 -10.99 -20.26 3.29
N GLY A 117 -9.90 -21.00 3.16
CA GLY A 117 -8.56 -20.45 2.97
C GLY A 117 -8.19 -20.33 1.49
N PHE A 118 -7.48 -19.26 1.13
CA PHE A 118 -7.00 -18.98 -0.23
C PHE A 118 -5.59 -18.40 -0.20
N LEU A 119 -4.78 -18.71 -1.22
CA LEU A 119 -3.42 -18.21 -1.37
C LEU A 119 -3.36 -17.22 -2.53
N ILE A 120 -2.86 -16.02 -2.23
CA ILE A 120 -2.68 -14.93 -3.18
C ILE A 120 -1.19 -14.70 -3.39
N GLN A 121 -0.81 -14.57 -4.66
CA GLN A 121 0.51 -14.12 -5.05
C GLN A 121 0.54 -12.59 -5.03
N VAL A 122 1.58 -12.03 -4.42
CA VAL A 122 1.72 -10.58 -4.23
C VAL A 122 3.09 -10.10 -4.66
N VAL A 123 3.19 -8.80 -4.96
CA VAL A 123 4.43 -8.06 -5.16
C VAL A 123 4.41 -6.78 -4.34
N CYS A 124 5.60 -6.33 -3.97
CA CYS A 124 5.86 -5.11 -3.22
C CYS A 124 5.82 -3.87 -4.13
N ILE A 125 5.19 -2.78 -3.67
CA ILE A 125 5.02 -1.56 -4.47
C ILE A 125 6.10 -0.53 -4.17
N ASP A 126 6.46 -0.37 -2.89
CA ASP A 126 7.23 0.77 -2.39
C ASP A 126 8.72 0.42 -2.23
N TYR A 127 9.47 0.36 -3.34
CA TYR A 127 10.88 -0.09 -3.38
C TYR A 127 11.77 0.39 -2.20
N HIS A 128 11.57 1.62 -1.75
CA HIS A 128 12.39 2.27 -0.73
C HIS A 128 12.08 1.85 0.70
N LYS A 129 10.98 1.14 0.95
CA LYS A 129 10.61 0.66 2.28
C LYS A 129 11.02 -0.79 2.49
N ASN A 130 11.12 -1.17 3.77
CA ASN A 130 11.37 -2.55 4.13
C ASN A 130 10.23 -3.47 3.70
N SER A 131 10.59 -4.67 3.25
CA SER A 131 9.62 -5.72 2.99
C SER A 131 8.86 -6.04 4.28
N PRO A 132 7.54 -6.29 4.21
CA PRO A 132 6.78 -6.56 5.42
C PRO A 132 7.24 -7.87 6.08
N PRO A 133 7.39 -7.92 7.41
CA PRO A 133 7.74 -9.15 8.12
C PRO A 133 6.57 -10.13 8.14
N ALA A 134 6.85 -11.39 8.48
CA ALA A 134 5.79 -12.37 8.74
C ALA A 134 4.88 -11.89 9.87
N GLY A 135 3.58 -12.12 9.73
CA GLY A 135 2.57 -11.64 10.68
C GLY A 135 2.21 -10.15 10.57
N GLN A 136 2.76 -9.41 9.60
CA GLN A 136 2.31 -8.04 9.31
C GLN A 136 0.79 -8.02 9.08
N ALA A 137 0.10 -7.13 9.79
CA ALA A 137 -1.33 -6.91 9.60
C ALA A 137 -1.58 -6.04 8.36
N PHE A 138 -2.64 -6.35 7.61
CA PHE A 138 -3.05 -5.61 6.41
C PHE A 138 -4.57 -5.36 6.42
N ILE A 139 -4.99 -4.30 5.73
CA ILE A 139 -6.36 -4.17 5.19
C ILE A 139 -6.31 -4.37 3.68
N ILE A 140 -7.39 -4.93 3.12
CA ILE A 140 -7.54 -5.05 1.66
C ILE A 140 -8.14 -3.75 1.14
N GLY A 141 -7.41 -3.09 0.25
CA GLY A 141 -7.85 -1.86 -0.42
C GLY A 141 -8.43 -2.14 -1.81
N ALA A 142 -8.93 -1.09 -2.44
CA ALA A 142 -9.39 -1.14 -3.82
C ALA A 142 -8.26 -1.54 -4.79
N VAL A 143 -8.66 -1.89 -6.02
CA VAL A 143 -7.72 -2.14 -7.12
C VAL A 143 -7.03 -0.84 -7.50
N GLU A 144 -5.70 -0.83 -7.50
CA GLU A 144 -4.92 0.32 -7.98
C GLU A 144 -4.76 0.23 -9.50
N PRO A 145 -5.34 1.17 -10.28
CA PRO A 145 -5.44 1.04 -11.74
C PRO A 145 -4.09 0.90 -12.45
N ARG A 146 -3.03 1.53 -11.95
CA ARG A 146 -1.71 1.47 -12.57
C ARG A 146 -1.05 0.10 -12.35
N CYS A 147 -1.10 -0.43 -11.13
CA CYS A 147 -0.70 -1.82 -10.85
C CYS A 147 -1.54 -2.81 -11.65
N GLN A 148 -2.86 -2.61 -11.72
CA GLN A 148 -3.76 -3.47 -12.50
C GLN A 148 -3.35 -3.51 -13.97
N ARG A 149 -3.11 -2.33 -14.57
CA ARG A 149 -2.69 -2.22 -15.97
C ARG A 149 -1.42 -3.01 -16.25
N ILE A 150 -0.43 -2.97 -15.35
CA ILE A 150 0.84 -3.69 -15.51
C ILE A 150 0.67 -5.19 -15.27
N LEU A 151 0.02 -5.57 -14.16
CA LEU A 151 -0.05 -6.96 -13.70
C LEU A 151 -1.06 -7.82 -14.47
N SER A 152 -1.99 -7.21 -15.22
CA SER A 152 -3.05 -7.93 -15.93
C SER A 152 -2.72 -8.25 -17.39
N VAL A 153 -1.69 -7.65 -18.00
CA VAL A 153 -1.40 -7.83 -19.43
C VAL A 153 -0.98 -9.27 -19.75
N ARG A 154 -0.15 -9.84 -18.87
CA ARG A 154 0.39 -11.18 -19.02
C ARG A 154 0.22 -11.95 -17.72
N GLY A 155 -0.07 -13.24 -17.81
CA GLY A 155 -0.25 -14.15 -16.67
C GLY A 155 0.82 -15.24 -16.53
N ASP A 156 1.81 -15.25 -17.43
CA ASP A 156 2.78 -16.33 -17.62
C ASP A 156 4.20 -16.00 -17.15
N LEU A 157 4.37 -14.83 -16.52
CA LEU A 157 5.68 -14.33 -16.12
C LEU A 157 6.13 -14.85 -14.75
N SER A 158 7.45 -14.82 -14.53
CA SER A 158 8.02 -15.07 -13.22
C SER A 158 7.62 -13.97 -12.24
N ILE A 159 7.66 -14.28 -10.95
CA ILE A 159 7.39 -13.28 -9.92
C ILE A 159 8.43 -12.14 -9.92
N TRP A 160 9.68 -12.44 -10.30
CA TRP A 160 10.75 -11.45 -10.42
C TRP A 160 10.50 -10.49 -11.57
N ALA A 161 9.95 -10.95 -12.70
CA ALA A 161 9.56 -10.07 -13.80
C ALA A 161 8.45 -9.11 -13.37
N TYR A 162 7.41 -9.58 -12.68
CA TYR A 162 6.35 -8.70 -12.13
C TYR A 162 6.89 -7.71 -11.10
N GLN A 163 7.70 -8.17 -10.14
CA GLN A 163 8.27 -7.31 -9.11
C GLN A 163 9.18 -6.23 -9.69
N SER A 164 10.01 -6.60 -10.68
CA SER A 164 10.89 -5.68 -11.37
C SER A 164 10.11 -4.64 -12.15
N ALA A 165 9.07 -5.05 -12.90
CA ALA A 165 8.22 -4.14 -13.65
C ALA A 165 7.56 -3.09 -12.74
N ILE A 166 6.99 -3.53 -11.60
CA ILE A 166 6.39 -2.62 -10.62
C ILE A 166 7.42 -1.63 -10.06
N TRP A 167 8.62 -2.08 -9.66
CA TRP A 167 9.62 -1.16 -9.11
C TRP A 167 10.23 -0.21 -10.15
N ILE A 168 10.44 -0.66 -11.39
CA ILE A 168 10.86 0.20 -12.51
C ILE A 168 9.82 1.30 -12.72
N ASP A 169 8.56 0.93 -12.87
CA ASP A 169 7.46 1.86 -13.14
C ASP A 169 7.21 2.85 -11.98
N ARG A 170 7.14 2.32 -10.75
CA ARG A 170 6.67 3.07 -9.57
C ARG A 170 7.76 3.88 -8.90
N ALA A 171 8.99 3.38 -8.90
CA ALA A 171 10.12 3.99 -8.20
C ALA A 171 11.26 4.41 -9.15
N GLY A 172 11.16 4.16 -10.45
CA GLY A 172 12.20 4.51 -11.42
C GLY A 172 13.51 3.73 -11.22
N VAL A 173 13.43 2.55 -10.57
CA VAL A 173 14.63 1.75 -10.29
C VAL A 173 15.20 1.21 -11.59
N SER A 174 16.49 1.39 -11.84
CA SER A 174 17.10 0.88 -13.06
C SER A 174 17.22 -0.66 -13.05
N PRO A 175 17.13 -1.33 -14.21
CA PRO A 175 17.39 -2.77 -14.31
C PRO A 175 18.77 -3.17 -13.77
N SER A 176 19.80 -2.34 -14.01
CA SER A 176 21.15 -2.56 -13.48
C SER A 176 21.19 -2.54 -11.94
N LYS A 177 20.42 -1.65 -11.31
CA LYS A 177 20.30 -1.59 -9.85
C LYS A 177 19.60 -2.83 -9.30
N LEU A 178 18.55 -3.32 -9.95
CA LEU A 178 17.85 -4.55 -9.58
C LEU A 178 18.78 -5.77 -9.69
N GLN A 179 19.52 -5.89 -10.79
CA GLN A 179 20.49 -6.95 -11.00
C GLN A 179 21.59 -6.92 -9.93
N ALA A 180 22.18 -5.75 -9.67
CA ALA A 180 23.26 -5.64 -8.69
C ALA A 180 22.81 -5.89 -7.24
N THR A 181 21.58 -5.47 -6.89
CA THR A 181 21.08 -5.53 -5.50
C THR A 181 20.43 -6.87 -5.18
N PHE A 182 19.64 -7.44 -6.10
CA PHE A 182 18.85 -8.65 -5.85
C PHE A 182 19.22 -9.82 -6.76
N GLN A 183 20.25 -9.68 -7.60
CA GLN A 183 20.71 -10.72 -8.53
C GLN A 183 19.59 -11.18 -9.49
N VAL A 184 18.70 -10.25 -9.88
CA VAL A 184 17.61 -10.54 -10.83
C VAL A 184 18.20 -11.01 -12.15
N ALA A 185 17.69 -12.11 -12.70
CA ALA A 185 18.16 -12.65 -13.97
C ALA A 185 17.88 -11.67 -15.12
N SER A 186 18.79 -11.61 -16.09
CA SER A 186 18.62 -10.77 -17.28
C SER A 186 17.36 -11.11 -18.08
N THR A 187 16.95 -12.38 -18.09
CA THR A 187 15.70 -12.84 -18.70
C THR A 187 14.47 -12.26 -18.01
N ASP A 188 14.48 -12.15 -16.68
CA ASP A 188 13.37 -11.55 -15.92
C ASP A 188 13.32 -10.04 -16.12
N LEU A 189 14.47 -9.37 -16.21
CA LEU A 189 14.56 -7.94 -16.51
C LEU A 189 14.07 -7.62 -17.93
N GLN A 190 14.41 -8.48 -18.90
CA GLN A 190 13.90 -8.35 -20.26
C GLN A 190 12.37 -8.56 -20.29
N ALA A 191 11.87 -9.60 -19.62
CA ALA A 191 10.43 -9.85 -19.51
C ALA A 191 9.68 -8.70 -18.81
N ALA A 192 10.28 -8.09 -17.78
CA ALA A 192 9.73 -6.91 -17.13
C ALA A 192 9.67 -5.70 -18.09
N ALA A 193 10.71 -5.47 -18.89
CA ALA A 193 10.72 -4.39 -19.88
C ALA A 193 9.66 -4.58 -20.95
N ASP A 194 9.47 -5.81 -21.44
CA ASP A 194 8.44 -6.13 -22.44
C ASP A 194 7.03 -5.99 -21.84
N LEU A 195 6.83 -6.46 -20.60
CA LEU A 195 5.58 -6.26 -19.86
C LEU A 195 5.21 -4.77 -19.75
N LEU A 196 6.18 -3.91 -19.43
CA LEU A 196 5.96 -2.48 -19.30
C LEU A 196 5.58 -1.84 -20.64
N LYS A 197 6.24 -2.21 -21.75
CA LYS A 197 5.87 -1.73 -23.09
C LYS A 197 4.45 -2.12 -23.47
N GLU A 198 4.05 -3.37 -23.20
CA GLU A 198 2.69 -3.83 -23.48
C GLU A 198 1.67 -3.11 -22.58
N ALA A 199 1.99 -2.91 -21.31
CA ALA A 199 1.16 -2.14 -20.38
C ALA A 199 1.01 -0.68 -20.80
N GLU A 200 2.07 -0.05 -21.30
CA GLU A 200 2.04 1.31 -21.86
C GLU A 200 1.12 1.38 -23.08
N ALA A 201 1.22 0.42 -24.00
CA ALA A 201 0.36 0.34 -25.16
C ALA A 201 -1.12 0.18 -24.77
N ALA A 202 -1.41 -0.68 -23.78
CA ALA A 202 -2.77 -0.84 -23.25
C ALA A 202 -3.31 0.45 -22.62
N GLY A 203 -2.48 1.18 -21.88
CA GLY A 203 -2.83 2.50 -21.34
C GLY A 203 -3.12 3.51 -22.45
N ALA A 204 -2.24 3.63 -23.44
CA ALA A 204 -2.42 4.54 -24.56
C ALA A 204 -3.66 4.20 -25.42
N ALA A 205 -3.99 2.92 -25.56
CA ALA A 205 -5.21 2.49 -26.25
C ALA A 205 -6.48 2.93 -25.50
N SER A 206 -6.45 2.97 -24.16
CA SER A 206 -7.61 3.40 -23.35
C SER A 206 -8.01 4.87 -23.59
N LEU A 207 -7.11 5.70 -24.13
CA LEU A 207 -7.43 7.09 -24.53
C LEU A 207 -8.45 7.15 -25.68
N ALA A 208 -8.66 6.06 -26.42
CA ALA A 208 -9.69 5.99 -27.45
C ALA A 208 -11.10 6.26 -26.86
N GLU A 209 -11.34 5.76 -25.65
CA GLU A 209 -12.62 5.88 -24.91
C GLU A 209 -12.81 7.24 -24.24
N VAL A 210 -11.76 8.06 -24.20
CA VAL A 210 -11.82 9.40 -23.61
C VAL A 210 -12.26 10.39 -24.70
N ASP A 211 -13.34 11.12 -24.43
CA ASP A 211 -13.88 12.14 -25.33
C ASP A 211 -13.04 13.43 -25.29
N VAL A 212 -11.85 13.40 -25.87
CA VAL A 212 -10.94 14.54 -26.02
C VAL A 212 -10.41 14.64 -27.44
N SER A 213 -9.84 15.79 -27.80
CA SER A 213 -9.26 16.01 -29.13
C SER A 213 -8.15 14.99 -29.48
N VAL A 214 -7.89 14.81 -30.78
CA VAL A 214 -6.80 13.94 -31.26
C VAL A 214 -5.44 14.40 -30.73
N GLU A 215 -5.22 15.72 -30.66
CA GLU A 215 -4.03 16.32 -30.07
C GLU A 215 -3.92 15.98 -28.59
N ALA A 216 -5.00 16.15 -27.82
CA ALA A 216 -5.03 15.79 -26.41
C ALA A 216 -4.74 14.30 -26.17
N LYS A 217 -5.27 13.40 -27.01
CA LYS A 217 -4.92 11.98 -26.97
C LYS A 217 -3.44 11.75 -27.24
N ALA A 218 -2.85 12.46 -28.20
CA ALA A 218 -1.43 12.34 -28.51
C ALA A 218 -0.53 12.81 -27.35
N SER A 219 -0.80 13.99 -26.78
CA SER A 219 -0.06 14.54 -25.62
C SER A 219 -0.21 13.68 -24.37
N ALA A 220 -1.37 13.05 -24.16
CA ALA A 220 -1.62 12.22 -23.00
C ALA A 220 -0.95 10.83 -23.07
N ARG A 221 -0.43 10.36 -24.21
CA ARG A 221 0.10 8.98 -24.32
C ARG A 221 1.22 8.69 -23.33
N GLY A 222 2.11 9.66 -23.11
CA GLY A 222 3.29 9.48 -22.27
C GLY A 222 2.99 9.33 -20.77
N ILE A 223 1.77 9.65 -20.32
CA ILE A 223 1.39 9.52 -18.90
C ILE A 223 1.47 8.07 -18.41
N PHE A 224 1.32 7.09 -19.32
CA PHE A 224 1.36 5.67 -19.01
C PHE A 224 2.78 5.08 -18.97
N SER A 225 3.78 5.85 -19.41
CA SER A 225 5.16 5.38 -19.54
C SER A 225 5.72 4.88 -18.21
N ALA A 226 6.52 3.82 -18.24
CA ALA A 226 7.31 3.38 -17.09
C ALA A 226 8.43 4.39 -16.75
N ASP A 227 8.89 5.16 -17.74
CA ASP A 227 9.88 6.22 -17.53
C ASP A 227 9.24 7.45 -16.86
N PRO A 228 9.67 7.80 -15.63
CA PRO A 228 9.15 8.97 -14.92
C PRO A 228 9.36 10.30 -15.67
N ALA A 229 10.45 10.45 -16.42
CA ALA A 229 10.71 11.67 -17.17
C ALA A 229 9.71 11.85 -18.33
N VAL A 230 9.37 10.76 -19.03
CA VAL A 230 8.35 10.76 -20.08
C VAL A 230 6.97 11.10 -19.51
N ARG A 231 6.64 10.57 -18.32
CA ARG A 231 5.39 10.93 -17.64
C ARG A 231 5.33 12.41 -17.26
N ALA A 232 6.43 12.98 -16.77
CA ALA A 232 6.51 14.38 -16.41
C ALA A 232 6.35 15.30 -17.63
N GLN A 233 7.00 14.95 -18.73
CA GLN A 233 6.85 15.67 -20.00
C GLN A 233 5.40 15.61 -20.48
N ALA A 234 4.79 14.43 -20.56
CA ALA A 234 3.40 14.28 -20.99
C ALA A 234 2.42 15.05 -20.09
N HIS A 235 2.66 15.07 -18.78
CA HIS A 235 1.86 15.90 -17.87
C HIS A 235 1.99 17.38 -18.21
N ALA A 236 3.21 17.90 -18.44
CA ALA A 236 3.42 19.30 -18.83
C ALA A 236 2.72 19.64 -20.15
N GLU A 237 2.78 18.77 -21.16
CA GLU A 237 2.08 18.92 -22.43
C GLU A 237 0.55 18.94 -22.23
N VAL A 238 0.01 18.07 -21.38
CA VAL A 238 -1.43 18.08 -21.07
C VAL A 238 -1.87 19.38 -20.36
N GLN A 239 -0.99 20.03 -19.59
CA GLN A 239 -1.31 21.31 -18.95
C GLN A 239 -1.45 22.47 -19.96
N THR A 240 -0.88 22.35 -21.16
CA THR A 240 -0.98 23.40 -22.20
C THR A 240 -2.20 23.24 -23.11
N LEU A 241 -2.96 22.16 -22.96
CA LEU A 241 -4.15 21.88 -23.77
C LEU A 241 -5.34 22.77 -23.40
N ASP A 242 -6.37 22.73 -24.24
CA ASP A 242 -7.66 23.35 -23.95
C ASP A 242 -8.20 22.91 -22.56
N PRO A 243 -8.76 23.84 -21.77
CA PRO A 243 -9.26 23.52 -20.43
C PRO A 243 -10.27 22.38 -20.38
N ALA A 244 -11.11 22.20 -21.41
CA ALA A 244 -12.10 21.13 -21.46
C ALA A 244 -11.43 19.75 -21.63
N ASP A 245 -10.44 19.66 -22.53
CA ASP A 245 -9.67 18.42 -22.73
C ASP A 245 -8.84 18.08 -21.48
N ARG A 246 -8.17 19.07 -20.89
CA ARG A 246 -7.39 18.90 -19.66
C ARG A 246 -8.25 18.39 -18.51
N ALA A 247 -9.46 18.94 -18.33
CA ALA A 247 -10.38 18.51 -17.27
C ALA A 247 -10.79 17.04 -17.42
N LYS A 248 -11.00 16.57 -18.65
CA LYS A 248 -11.34 15.16 -18.93
C LYS A 248 -10.15 14.21 -18.72
N LEU A 249 -8.91 14.69 -18.87
CA LEU A 249 -7.69 13.92 -18.65
C LEU A 249 -7.22 13.90 -17.18
N ASP A 250 -7.73 14.78 -16.32
CA ASP A 250 -7.27 14.95 -14.93
C ASP A 250 -7.29 13.66 -14.11
N ALA A 251 -8.32 12.83 -14.26
CA ALA A 251 -8.39 11.54 -13.57
C ALA A 251 -7.24 10.61 -13.99
N LEU A 252 -6.91 10.55 -15.28
CA LEU A 252 -5.81 9.73 -15.79
C LEU A 252 -4.44 10.28 -15.35
N LEU A 253 -4.30 11.61 -15.29
CA LEU A 253 -3.11 12.26 -14.74
C LEU A 253 -2.91 11.90 -13.28
N LYS A 254 -3.94 12.03 -12.43
CA LYS A 254 -3.85 11.71 -10.99
C LYS A 254 -3.48 10.25 -10.74
N LEU A 255 -3.94 9.33 -11.59
CA LEU A 255 -3.63 7.91 -11.48
C LEU A 255 -2.20 7.59 -11.92
N ASN A 256 -1.77 8.12 -13.06
CA ASN A 256 -0.52 7.69 -13.69
C ASN A 256 0.67 8.60 -13.35
N VAL A 257 0.40 9.87 -13.05
CA VAL A 257 1.38 10.92 -12.84
C VAL A 257 1.25 11.48 -11.43
N LEU A 258 1.90 10.81 -10.48
CA LEU A 258 2.02 11.32 -9.12
C LEU A 258 2.83 12.61 -9.09
N ARG A 259 2.43 13.58 -8.25
CA ARG A 259 3.17 14.83 -7.99
C ARG A 259 3.51 15.64 -9.26
N GLY A 260 2.63 15.61 -10.27
CA GLY A 260 2.87 16.29 -11.54
C GLY A 260 4.08 15.75 -12.32
N GLY A 261 4.48 14.51 -12.04
CA GLY A 261 5.54 13.79 -12.76
C GLY A 261 6.89 13.84 -12.07
N LYS A 262 7.00 14.59 -10.97
CA LYS A 262 8.20 14.57 -10.14
C LYS A 262 8.30 13.22 -9.43
N LEU A 263 9.41 12.51 -9.68
CA LEU A 263 9.83 11.46 -8.77
C LEU A 263 9.99 12.06 -7.37
N PRO A 264 9.72 11.30 -6.30
CA PRO A 264 10.12 11.75 -4.99
C PRO A 264 11.64 11.95 -4.99
N THR A 265 12.13 13.06 -4.44
CA THR A 265 13.56 13.32 -4.31
C THR A 265 14.22 12.22 -3.49
N ALA A 266 15.54 12.05 -3.59
CA ALA A 266 16.26 11.12 -2.72
C ALA A 266 16.01 11.40 -1.21
N GLU A 267 15.66 12.63 -0.87
CA GLU A 267 15.27 13.07 0.47
C GLU A 267 13.83 12.70 0.83
N GLU A 268 12.90 12.77 -0.12
CA GLU A 268 11.51 12.30 0.05
C GLU A 268 11.40 10.76 0.04
N LEU A 269 12.33 10.08 -0.64
CA LEU A 269 12.50 8.62 -0.61
C LEU A 269 13.20 8.16 0.66
N ARG A 270 14.12 8.98 1.21
CA ARG A 270 14.63 8.84 2.56
C ARG A 270 13.58 9.16 3.60
N ALA A 271 12.65 10.09 3.31
CA ALA A 271 11.49 10.41 4.15
C ALA A 271 10.41 9.32 4.07
N GLY A 272 10.82 8.05 4.22
CA GLY A 272 10.13 7.19 5.16
C GLY A 272 10.49 7.72 6.55
N SER A 273 9.49 8.25 7.24
CA SER A 273 9.54 8.83 8.58
C SER A 273 9.88 7.74 9.61
N THR A 274 11.09 7.17 9.53
CA THR A 274 11.55 6.06 10.35
C THR A 274 12.90 6.28 10.98
N LEU A 275 13.18 5.57 12.08
CA LEU A 275 14.43 5.75 12.79
C LEU A 275 15.59 5.27 11.90
N GLU A 276 15.30 4.32 11.02
CA GLU A 276 16.17 3.74 10.00
C GLU A 276 16.57 4.74 8.91
N SER A 277 15.77 5.76 8.62
CA SER A 277 16.14 6.82 7.66
C SER A 277 17.03 7.91 8.26
N LEU A 278 17.09 7.99 9.59
CA LEU A 278 18.09 8.77 10.33
C LEU A 278 19.44 8.04 10.45
N ILE A 279 19.53 6.81 9.90
CA ILE A 279 20.70 5.93 10.02
C ILE A 279 21.33 5.73 8.62
N PRO A 280 22.67 5.85 8.49
CA PRO A 280 23.35 5.73 7.20
C PRO A 280 23.32 4.32 6.61
N ALA A 281 23.33 4.24 5.28
CA ALA A 281 23.41 2.98 4.55
C ALA A 281 24.70 2.19 4.88
N GLY A 282 24.57 0.88 5.11
CA GLY A 282 25.68 -0.04 5.43
C GLY A 282 25.79 -0.44 6.89
N ILE A 283 24.86 0.01 7.74
CA ILE A 283 24.80 -0.30 9.17
C ILE A 283 23.70 -1.34 9.41
N GLU A 284 24.07 -2.54 9.89
CA GLU A 284 23.10 -3.51 10.43
C GLU A 284 22.72 -3.10 11.86
N LEU A 285 21.47 -2.71 12.05
CA LEU A 285 20.90 -2.52 13.38
C LEU A 285 20.47 -3.87 13.94
N PRO A 286 20.50 -4.06 15.28
CA PRO A 286 19.77 -5.17 15.88
C PRO A 286 18.33 -5.10 15.40
N LYS A 287 17.76 -6.25 15.02
CA LYS A 287 16.41 -6.36 14.47
C LYS A 287 15.43 -5.57 15.37
N LEU A 288 15.00 -4.40 14.91
CA LEU A 288 14.25 -3.46 15.72
C LEU A 288 12.84 -4.00 15.92
N GLU A 289 12.61 -4.63 17.06
CA GLU A 289 11.26 -4.94 17.51
C GLU A 289 10.57 -3.63 17.88
N ILE A 290 9.31 -3.45 17.44
CA ILE A 290 8.53 -2.25 17.76
C ILE A 290 8.40 -2.17 19.29
N PRO A 291 8.97 -1.14 19.95
CA PRO A 291 8.95 -1.09 21.40
C PRO A 291 7.51 -0.93 21.90
N GLN A 292 7.11 -1.78 22.84
CA GLN A 292 5.79 -1.74 23.46
C GLN A 292 5.83 -1.08 24.83
N SER A 293 7.01 -1.00 25.45
CA SER A 293 7.24 -0.42 26.76
C SER A 293 8.43 0.54 26.79
N VAL A 294 8.57 1.31 27.87
CA VAL A 294 9.78 2.12 28.13
C VAL A 294 11.01 1.23 28.29
N ASN A 295 10.85 0.03 28.85
CA ASN A 295 11.94 -0.93 28.99
C ASN A 295 12.46 -1.38 27.61
N ASP A 296 11.57 -1.61 26.65
CA ASP A 296 11.94 -1.99 25.29
C ASP A 296 12.70 -0.87 24.57
N ILE A 297 12.29 0.39 24.82
CA ILE A 297 13.00 1.58 24.32
C ILE A 297 14.42 1.62 24.90
N MET A 298 14.58 1.38 26.20
CA MET A 298 15.90 1.40 26.84
C MET A 298 16.80 0.26 26.37
N VAL A 299 16.25 -0.96 26.22
CA VAL A 299 16.99 -2.11 25.65
C VAL A 299 17.49 -1.79 24.24
N MET A 300 16.66 -1.15 23.42
CA MET A 300 17.02 -0.73 22.08
C MET A 300 18.13 0.35 22.07
N VAL A 301 18.03 1.34 22.96
CA VAL A 301 19.05 2.39 23.12
C VAL A 301 20.38 1.81 23.58
N ASP A 302 20.36 0.89 24.54
CA ASP A 302 21.56 0.28 25.10
C ASP A 302 22.25 -0.63 24.08
N ALA A 303 21.49 -1.35 23.26
CA ALA A 303 22.04 -2.12 22.14
C ALA A 303 22.78 -1.22 21.12
N ILE A 304 22.21 -0.05 20.79
CA ILE A 304 22.85 0.92 19.88
C ILE A 304 24.15 1.47 20.49
N ARG A 305 24.16 1.76 21.80
CA ARG A 305 25.35 2.25 22.51
C ARG A 305 26.44 1.20 22.65
N GLN A 306 26.06 -0.05 22.92
CA GLN A 306 27.01 -1.17 22.98
C GLN A 306 27.66 -1.39 21.61
N GLN A 307 26.87 -1.37 20.54
CA GLN A 307 27.40 -1.49 19.18
C GLN A 307 28.36 -0.35 18.82
N ALA A 308 28.11 0.87 19.30
CA ALA A 308 29.04 2.00 19.17
C ALA A 308 30.35 1.79 19.96
N ALA A 309 30.25 1.26 21.19
CA ALA A 309 31.39 1.03 22.07
C ALA A 309 32.30 -0.12 21.60
N ASP A 310 31.74 -1.13 20.95
CA ASP A 310 32.46 -2.31 20.47
C ASP A 310 33.28 -2.04 19.19
N GLY A 311 33.26 -0.81 18.66
CA GLY A 311 34.05 -0.41 17.48
C GLY A 311 33.62 -1.06 16.16
N GLN A 312 32.53 -1.81 16.16
CA GLN A 312 31.94 -2.47 14.97
C GLN A 312 31.07 -1.51 14.14
N ALA A 313 31.19 -0.21 14.40
CA ALA A 313 30.24 0.83 14.08
C ALA A 313 31.01 2.01 13.46
N GLY A 314 30.60 2.47 12.27
CA GLY A 314 31.18 3.66 11.65
C GLY A 314 30.87 4.94 12.44
N ASP A 315 31.60 6.02 12.18
CA ASP A 315 31.54 7.32 12.91
C ASP A 315 30.11 7.80 13.22
N LYS A 316 29.19 7.56 12.30
CA LYS A 316 27.79 8.00 12.41
C LYS A 316 26.94 7.24 13.44
N ILE A 317 27.27 5.99 13.77
CA ILE A 317 26.63 5.28 14.91
C ILE A 317 27.17 5.84 16.22
N ALA A 318 28.45 6.17 16.29
CA ALA A 318 29.02 6.84 17.46
C ALA A 318 28.34 8.21 17.68
N ASP A 319 28.11 8.96 16.60
CA ASP A 319 27.34 10.20 16.64
C ASP A 319 25.90 9.96 17.14
N LEU A 320 25.18 9.00 16.56
CA LEU A 320 23.82 8.63 16.98
C LEU A 320 23.75 8.17 18.44
N ALA A 321 24.70 7.35 18.89
CA ALA A 321 24.80 6.86 20.27
C ALA A 321 25.07 7.99 21.26
N SER A 322 25.76 9.04 20.81
CA SER A 322 26.04 10.25 21.58
C SER A 322 24.88 11.25 21.62
N LEU A 323 23.89 11.13 20.72
CA LEU A 323 22.73 12.00 20.69
C LEU A 323 21.90 11.85 21.96
N LYS A 324 21.78 12.95 22.72
CA LYS A 324 20.89 13.06 23.88
C LYS A 324 19.42 12.77 23.53
N LEU A 325 19.06 12.94 22.26
CA LEU A 325 17.72 12.68 21.73
C LEU A 325 17.42 11.20 21.47
N LEU A 326 18.42 10.32 21.44
CA LEU A 326 18.27 8.92 21.01
C LEU A 326 17.11 8.16 21.71
N PRO A 327 16.92 8.24 23.04
CA PRO A 327 15.80 7.56 23.70
C PRO A 327 14.43 8.06 23.24
N HIS A 328 14.32 9.34 22.90
CA HIS A 328 13.07 9.95 22.46
C HIS A 328 12.80 9.66 20.98
N LEU A 329 13.84 9.62 20.15
CA LEU A 329 13.74 9.18 18.76
C LEU A 329 13.24 7.72 18.68
N ALA A 330 13.79 6.84 19.53
CA ALA A 330 13.28 5.47 19.68
C ALA A 330 11.84 5.45 20.22
N GLY A 331 11.48 6.35 21.14
CA GLY A 331 10.13 6.49 21.67
C GLY A 331 9.07 6.90 20.64
N LEU A 332 9.43 7.63 19.58
CA LEU A 332 8.52 7.92 18.45
C LEU A 332 8.12 6.67 17.67
N LYS A 333 8.81 5.54 17.84
CA LYS A 333 8.46 4.24 17.24
C LYS A 333 7.60 3.35 18.12
N ALA A 334 7.30 3.78 19.34
CA ALA A 334 6.55 2.95 20.27
C ALA A 334 5.15 2.61 19.74
N ARG A 335 4.69 1.38 20.00
CA ARG A 335 3.33 0.93 19.62
C ARG A 335 2.25 1.78 20.27
N LEU A 336 2.46 2.16 21.54
CA LEU A 336 1.52 2.93 22.35
C LEU A 336 1.58 4.42 22.00
N PRO A 337 0.46 5.05 21.60
CA PRO A 337 0.43 6.48 21.29
C PRO A 337 0.89 7.37 22.46
N LEU A 338 0.63 6.97 23.71
CA LEU A 338 1.08 7.71 24.90
C LEU A 338 2.60 7.85 24.96
N LEU A 339 3.35 6.80 24.57
CA LEU A 339 4.81 6.84 24.53
C LEU A 339 5.31 7.74 23.39
N ARG A 340 4.64 7.72 22.23
CA ARG A 340 4.96 8.64 21.12
C ARG A 340 4.65 10.10 21.45
N ILE A 341 3.56 10.38 22.17
CA ILE A 341 3.24 11.72 22.69
C ILE A 341 4.32 12.19 23.67
N ALA A 342 4.73 11.33 24.61
CA ALA A 342 5.78 11.66 25.57
C ALA A 342 7.12 11.94 24.88
N ALA A 343 7.46 11.13 23.87
CA ALA A 343 8.63 11.35 23.03
C ALA A 343 8.58 12.69 22.28
N ALA A 344 7.49 12.99 21.57
CA ALA A 344 7.32 14.27 20.87
C ALA A 344 7.44 15.47 21.82
N ARG A 345 6.82 15.40 23.01
CA ARG A 345 6.93 16.47 24.03
C ARG A 345 8.35 16.63 24.56
N ALA A 346 9.09 15.54 24.72
CA ALA A 346 10.46 15.58 25.22
C ALA A 346 11.42 16.12 24.15
N ILE A 347 11.24 15.72 22.89
CA ILE A 347 12.00 16.24 21.73
C ILE A 347 11.83 17.76 21.62
N ALA A 348 10.62 18.27 21.84
CA ALA A 348 10.32 19.71 21.84
C ALA A 348 11.06 20.57 22.89
N ASN A 349 11.80 19.94 23.81
CA ASN A 349 12.62 20.64 24.81
C ASN A 349 14.11 20.67 24.43
N VAL A 350 14.48 20.10 23.29
CA VAL A 350 15.86 20.07 22.81
C VAL A 350 15.95 20.98 21.60
N LYS A 351 16.72 22.06 21.74
CA LYS A 351 17.00 22.98 20.65
C LYS A 351 18.12 22.42 19.80
N ASP A 352 17.74 21.63 18.81
CA ASP A 352 18.63 20.91 17.90
C ASP A 352 17.89 20.70 16.56
N PRO A 353 18.54 20.86 15.39
CA PRO A 353 17.93 20.57 14.10
C PRO A 353 17.28 19.18 14.00
N VAL A 354 17.89 18.16 14.62
CA VAL A 354 17.37 16.79 14.67
C VAL A 354 16.03 16.74 15.41
N ALA A 355 15.81 17.63 16.38
CA ALA A 355 14.54 17.71 17.08
C ALA A 355 13.41 18.21 16.17
N VAL A 356 13.69 19.18 15.30
CA VAL A 356 12.71 19.70 14.33
C VAL A 356 12.34 18.61 13.33
N GLU A 357 13.33 17.91 12.77
CA GLU A 357 13.11 16.80 11.84
C GLU A 357 12.29 15.67 12.48
N ALA A 358 12.60 15.29 13.72
CA ALA A 358 11.86 14.26 14.44
C ALA A 358 10.40 14.67 14.74
N LEU A 359 10.13 15.95 14.98
CA LEU A 359 8.76 16.43 15.18
C LEU A 359 7.98 16.53 13.86
N LEU A 360 8.62 16.84 12.73
CA LEU A 360 7.99 16.75 11.40
C LEU A 360 7.53 15.32 11.10
N VAL A 361 8.32 14.32 11.51
CA VAL A 361 7.93 12.89 11.44
C VAL A 361 6.70 12.61 12.31
N ALA A 362 6.68 13.10 13.55
CA ALA A 362 5.57 12.91 14.48
C ALA A 362 4.27 13.63 14.04
N LEU A 363 4.39 14.68 13.21
CA LEU A 363 3.26 15.41 12.64
C LEU A 363 2.45 14.57 11.64
N GLN A 364 3.03 13.49 11.11
CA GLN A 364 2.38 12.55 10.20
C GLN A 364 1.78 11.33 10.94
N ASP A 365 1.78 11.32 12.27
CA ASP A 365 1.27 10.19 13.06
C ASP A 365 -0.25 10.00 12.87
N ARG A 366 -0.68 8.75 12.87
CA ARG A 366 -2.12 8.39 12.79
C ARG A 366 -2.93 8.91 13.99
N ASP A 367 -2.32 9.03 15.17
CA ASP A 367 -2.99 9.51 16.37
C ASP A 367 -2.96 11.06 16.40
N ALA A 368 -4.14 11.68 16.39
CA ALA A 368 -4.29 13.13 16.38
C ALA A 368 -3.61 13.81 17.59
N ARG A 369 -3.47 13.12 18.73
CA ARG A 369 -2.80 13.66 19.92
C ARG A 369 -1.28 13.67 19.77
N VAL A 370 -0.73 12.72 19.00
CA VAL A 370 0.69 12.73 18.64
C VAL A 370 0.95 13.88 17.68
N ARG A 371 0.09 14.07 16.65
CA ARG A 371 0.20 15.23 15.74
C ARG A 371 0.09 16.56 16.48
N ALA A 372 -0.87 16.70 17.40
CA ALA A 372 -1.01 17.90 18.21
C ALA A 372 0.22 18.17 19.10
N ALA A 373 0.79 17.12 19.70
CA ALA A 373 2.02 17.24 20.47
C ALA A 373 3.22 17.63 19.58
N ALA A 374 3.28 17.12 18.36
CA ALA A 374 4.29 17.45 17.38
C ALA A 374 4.18 18.91 16.90
N ALA A 375 2.97 19.35 16.51
CA ALA A 375 2.68 20.73 16.12
C ALA A 375 3.04 21.73 17.22
N ALA A 376 2.62 21.46 18.46
CA ALA A 376 2.96 22.30 19.62
C ALA A 376 4.47 22.30 19.89
N GLY A 377 5.15 21.18 19.63
CA GLY A 377 6.60 21.07 19.75
C GLY A 377 7.34 21.89 18.69
N LEU A 378 6.89 21.82 17.44
CA LEU A 378 7.43 22.61 16.32
C LEU A 378 7.23 24.10 16.59
N GLU A 379 6.04 24.51 17.02
CA GLU A 379 5.78 25.91 17.38
C GLU A 379 6.70 26.40 18.51
N LYS A 380 6.88 25.58 19.54
CA LYS A 380 7.79 25.89 20.65
C LYS A 380 9.24 26.07 20.17
N LEU A 381 9.74 25.18 19.32
CA LEU A 381 11.14 25.19 18.88
C LEU A 381 11.44 26.29 17.84
N THR A 382 10.49 26.56 16.95
CA THR A 382 10.71 27.38 15.75
C THR A 382 10.11 28.77 15.84
N GLN A 383 9.22 29.01 16.81
CA GLN A 383 8.39 30.22 16.93
C GLN A 383 7.51 30.47 15.69
N GLN A 384 7.31 29.45 14.84
CA GLN A 384 6.35 29.47 13.73
C GLN A 384 5.07 28.73 14.12
N ASN A 385 3.96 29.01 13.45
CA ASN A 385 2.73 28.25 13.66
C ASN A 385 2.05 27.94 12.33
N PHE A 386 2.17 26.68 11.91
CA PHE A 386 1.45 26.14 10.76
C PHE A 386 0.43 25.07 11.17
N GLY A 387 0.13 24.91 12.46
CA GLY A 387 -0.78 23.88 12.95
C GLY A 387 -0.29 22.46 12.62
N ASP A 388 -1.17 21.59 12.14
CA ASP A 388 -0.86 20.24 11.66
C ASP A 388 -0.58 20.18 10.14
N ASP A 389 -0.41 21.34 9.49
CA ASP A 389 -0.10 21.46 8.06
C ASP A 389 1.35 21.04 7.78
N THR A 390 1.50 19.73 7.54
CA THR A 390 2.81 19.10 7.29
C THR A 390 3.53 19.71 6.09
N GLU A 391 2.81 20.14 5.05
CA GLU A 391 3.41 20.67 3.83
C GLU A 391 4.03 22.04 4.09
N LYS A 392 3.34 22.93 4.82
CA LYS A 392 3.91 24.24 5.22
C LYS A 392 5.09 24.10 6.16
N TRP A 393 4.99 23.20 7.14
CA TRP A 393 6.09 22.91 8.05
C TRP A 393 7.34 22.39 7.32
N THR A 394 7.15 21.49 6.35
CA THR A 394 8.25 20.92 5.56
C THR A 394 8.87 21.97 4.63
N ALA A 395 8.05 22.77 3.95
CA ALA A 395 8.51 23.84 3.08
C ALA A 395 9.32 24.90 3.84
N TRP A 396 8.84 25.32 5.02
CA TRP A 396 9.57 26.25 5.88
C TRP A 396 10.91 25.67 6.34
N TRP A 397 10.94 24.40 6.76
CA TRP A 397 12.18 23.78 7.25
C TRP A 397 13.25 23.65 6.16
N GLN A 398 12.85 23.35 4.92
CA GLN A 398 13.75 23.32 3.75
C GLN A 398 14.50 24.64 3.54
N GLU A 399 13.92 25.77 3.92
CA GLU A 399 14.56 27.08 3.82
C GLU A 399 15.33 27.45 5.11
N ALA A 400 14.79 27.11 6.28
CA ALA A 400 15.30 27.58 7.57
C ALA A 400 16.44 26.75 8.18
N HIS A 401 16.53 25.44 7.86
CA HIS A 401 17.40 24.48 8.55
C HIS A 401 18.89 24.86 8.56
N VAL A 402 19.38 25.54 7.52
CA VAL A 402 20.80 25.97 7.40
C VAL A 402 21.20 26.99 8.48
N SER A 403 20.23 27.69 9.05
CA SER A 403 20.43 28.77 10.04
C SER A 403 19.87 28.45 11.43
N PHE A 404 19.39 27.22 11.64
CA PHE A 404 18.74 26.82 12.89
C PHE A 404 19.78 26.36 13.92
N GLU A 405 20.12 27.25 14.86
CA GLU A 405 21.00 26.97 16.02
C GLU A 405 20.23 26.68 17.32
#